data_AF-A0A1X1NHJ2-F1
#
_entry.id   AF-A0A1X1NHJ2-F1
#
_cell.length_a   1.000
_cell.length_b   1.000
_cell.length_c   1.000
_cell.angle_alpha   90.00
_cell.angle_beta   90.00
_cell.angle_gamma   90.00
#
_symmetry.space_group_name_H-M   'P 1'
#
loop_
_entity.id
_entity.type
_entity.pdbx_description
1 polymer ?
#
loop_
_entity_poly.entity_id
_entity_poly.type
_entity_poly.pdbx_seq_one_letter_code
_entity_poly.pdbx_strand_id
1 'polypeptide(L)'
;MTSSTAATPGQQESLLGTLTVIPWVSEPESDAGTPVTPFLMVYSLGDGRDGTEAGAEALRAELEKIGLSIGDKVTDLSRETRIPVTLLVEAEQAVLNLPFMKVQCPVPPEWEKAAHESGTAYLICALRPWPEAVQGKPVGEEQLRAFLGEEEMVAKSAHCLVPVRRVRT
;
A
#
# COMPACT_ATOMS: atom_id res chain seq x y z
N MET A 1 -6.92 -15.19 -1.67
CA MET A 1 -5.54 -15.23 -2.23
C MET A 1 -5.26 -13.88 -2.84
N THR A 2 -4.13 -13.25 -2.49
CA THR A 2 -3.76 -11.89 -2.92
C THR A 2 -2.53 -11.96 -3.81
N SER A 3 -2.44 -11.11 -4.83
CA SER A 3 -1.37 -11.12 -5.82
C SER A 3 -0.80 -9.71 -6.01
N SER A 4 0.53 -9.62 -6.08
CA SER A 4 1.27 -8.36 -6.21
C SER A 4 1.58 -7.96 -7.66
N THR A 5 1.51 -6.66 -7.98
CA THR A 5 1.90 -6.09 -9.29
C THR A 5 2.99 -5.01 -9.16
N ALA A 6 3.79 -4.84 -10.21
CA ALA A 6 4.89 -3.87 -10.32
C ALA A 6 4.46 -2.52 -10.95
N ALA A 7 5.21 -1.46 -10.65
CA ALA A 7 5.12 -0.13 -11.25
C ALA A 7 6.07 0.06 -12.47
N THR A 8 5.89 1.14 -13.25
CA THR A 8 6.71 1.44 -14.46
C THR A 8 7.89 2.39 -14.15
N PRO A 9 9.13 2.15 -14.69
CA PRO A 9 10.31 2.86 -14.19
C PRO A 9 10.53 4.33 -14.47
N GLY A 10 10.86 5.08 -13.41
CA GLY A 10 11.45 6.42 -13.42
C GLY A 10 12.80 6.48 -12.68
N GLN A 11 13.58 7.55 -12.87
CA GLN A 11 14.97 7.70 -12.37
C GLN A 11 15.13 7.59 -10.83
N GLN A 12 14.05 7.74 -10.06
CA GLN A 12 14.01 7.50 -8.62
C GLN A 12 13.88 6.02 -8.23
N GLU A 13 13.40 5.15 -9.13
CA GLU A 13 13.30 3.72 -8.87
C GLU A 13 14.67 3.06 -8.70
N SER A 14 15.72 3.62 -9.30
CA SER A 14 17.07 3.09 -9.14
C SER A 14 17.54 3.11 -7.68
N LEU A 15 17.03 4.04 -6.86
CA LEU A 15 17.29 4.12 -5.42
C LEU A 15 16.32 3.28 -4.60
N LEU A 16 15.03 3.30 -4.94
CA LEU A 16 13.97 2.62 -4.18
C LEU A 16 13.95 1.10 -4.40
N GLY A 17 14.54 0.64 -5.50
CA GLY A 17 14.42 -0.74 -5.96
C GLY A 17 13.03 -1.03 -6.50
N THR A 18 12.69 -2.31 -6.54
CA THR A 18 11.38 -2.81 -6.95
C THR A 18 10.35 -2.53 -5.85
N LEU A 19 9.45 -1.58 -6.11
CA LEU A 19 8.28 -1.35 -5.27
C LEU A 19 7.10 -2.22 -5.72
N THR A 20 6.41 -2.78 -4.73
CA THR A 20 5.33 -3.74 -4.93
C THR A 20 4.14 -3.41 -4.02
N VAL A 21 2.93 -3.80 -4.44
CA VAL A 21 1.70 -3.62 -3.66
C VAL A 21 1.01 -4.93 -3.37
N ILE A 22 0.52 -5.10 -2.14
CA ILE A 22 -0.35 -6.21 -1.73
C ILE A 22 -1.68 -5.68 -1.16
N PRO A 23 -2.83 -6.06 -1.74
CA PRO A 23 -4.14 -5.76 -1.17
C PRO A 23 -4.60 -6.87 -0.23
N TRP A 24 -5.36 -6.55 0.83
CA TRP A 24 -6.12 -7.52 1.62
C TRP A 24 -7.28 -6.83 2.33
N VAL A 25 -8.21 -7.60 2.87
CA VAL A 25 -9.33 -7.11 3.69
C VAL A 25 -9.09 -7.46 5.15
N SER A 26 -9.57 -6.64 6.09
CA SER A 26 -9.62 -7.05 7.50
C SER A 26 -10.44 -8.33 7.65
N GLU A 27 -10.05 -9.18 8.60
CA GLU A 27 -10.96 -10.23 9.05
C GLU A 27 -12.23 -9.59 9.61
N PRO A 28 -13.43 -10.11 9.29
CA PRO A 28 -14.63 -9.72 10.00
C PRO A 28 -14.47 -10.17 11.46
N GLU A 29 -14.53 -9.23 12.40
CA GLU A 29 -14.67 -9.61 13.81
C GLU A 29 -15.96 -10.43 13.96
N SER A 30 -15.91 -11.50 14.77
CA SER A 30 -16.91 -12.57 14.86
C SER A 30 -18.34 -12.17 15.26
N ASP A 31 -18.68 -10.88 15.28
CA ASP A 31 -20.02 -10.38 15.54
C ASP A 31 -20.56 -9.61 14.34
N ALA A 32 -21.76 -10.00 13.92
CA ALA A 32 -22.34 -9.64 12.63
C ALA A 32 -22.58 -8.13 12.50
N GLY A 33 -21.72 -7.43 11.73
CA GLY A 33 -21.99 -6.05 11.29
C GLY A 33 -20.79 -5.13 11.16
N THR A 34 -19.58 -5.53 11.58
CA THR A 34 -18.40 -4.67 11.42
C THR A 34 -18.03 -4.56 9.93
N PRO A 35 -17.99 -3.34 9.36
CA PRO A 35 -17.63 -3.15 7.97
C PRO A 35 -16.20 -3.61 7.73
N VAL A 36 -16.01 -4.41 6.69
CA VAL A 36 -14.71 -4.89 6.25
C VAL A 36 -13.88 -3.69 5.78
N THR A 37 -12.66 -3.56 6.29
CA THR A 37 -11.77 -2.48 5.89
C THR A 37 -10.83 -2.97 4.77
N PRO A 38 -10.78 -2.28 3.63
CA PRO A 38 -9.87 -2.60 2.54
C PRO A 38 -8.48 -2.00 2.82
N PHE A 39 -7.47 -2.84 2.89
CA PHE A 39 -6.07 -2.47 3.09
C PHE A 39 -5.25 -2.64 1.81
N LEU A 40 -4.26 -1.76 1.64
CA LEU A 40 -3.20 -1.82 0.65
C LEU A 40 -1.87 -1.57 1.36
N MET A 41 -0.85 -2.37 1.04
CA MET A 41 0.51 -2.09 1.50
C MET A 41 1.46 -1.96 0.33
N VAL A 42 2.21 -0.87 0.31
CA VAL A 42 3.38 -0.64 -0.55
C VAL A 42 4.62 -1.06 0.21
N TYR A 43 5.49 -1.85 -0.42
CA TYR A 43 6.76 -2.29 0.15
C TYR A 43 7.83 -2.39 -0.93
N SER A 44 9.10 -2.29 -0.54
CA SER A 44 10.26 -2.53 -1.41
C SER A 44 10.76 -3.97 -1.24
N LEU A 45 11.30 -4.57 -2.31
CA LEU A 45 12.03 -5.84 -2.21
C LEU A 45 13.46 -5.66 -1.67
N GLY A 46 13.93 -4.43 -1.50
CA GLY A 46 15.26 -4.14 -0.97
C GLY A 46 16.40 -4.34 -1.97
N ASP A 47 16.07 -4.44 -3.26
CA ASP A 47 16.98 -4.58 -4.40
C ASP A 47 17.39 -3.22 -5.01
N GLY A 48 17.24 -2.13 -4.24
CA GLY A 48 17.73 -0.81 -4.61
C GLY A 48 19.25 -0.79 -4.81
N ARG A 49 19.73 0.04 -5.75
CA ARG A 49 21.15 0.04 -6.18
C ARG A 49 22.16 0.27 -5.05
N ASP A 50 21.76 1.03 -4.03
CA ASP A 50 22.60 1.49 -2.92
C ASP A 50 22.36 0.64 -1.64
N GLY A 51 21.63 -0.46 -1.77
CA GLY A 51 21.30 -1.39 -0.69
C GLY A 51 19.97 -1.10 0.02
N THR A 52 19.60 -1.99 0.94
CA THR A 52 18.31 -1.99 1.64
C THR A 52 18.10 -0.74 2.50
N GLU A 53 19.13 -0.31 3.23
CA GLU A 53 19.08 0.87 4.11
C GLU A 53 18.90 2.16 3.31
N ALA A 54 19.66 2.32 2.22
CA ALA A 54 19.54 3.48 1.34
C ALA A 54 18.16 3.52 0.64
N GLY A 55 17.62 2.37 0.24
CA GLY A 55 16.28 2.28 -0.32
C GLY A 55 15.18 2.65 0.68
N ALA A 56 15.31 2.21 1.93
CA ALA A 56 14.38 2.56 3.01
C ALA A 56 14.40 4.07 3.32
N GLU A 57 15.60 4.66 3.44
CA GLU A 57 15.77 6.11 3.64
C GLU A 57 15.28 6.94 2.45
N ALA A 58 15.51 6.46 1.21
CA ALA A 58 14.97 7.11 0.02
C ALA A 58 13.43 7.07 0.02
N LEU A 59 12.82 5.93 0.35
CA LEU A 59 11.37 5.80 0.43
C LEU A 59 10.80 6.70 1.53
N ARG A 60 11.46 6.73 2.69
CA ARG A 60 11.14 7.61 3.81
C ARG A 60 11.12 9.08 3.36
N ALA A 61 12.19 9.53 2.70
CA ALA A 61 12.31 10.88 2.21
C ALA A 61 11.22 11.23 1.18
N GLU A 62 10.85 10.30 0.30
CA GLU A 62 9.75 10.52 -0.64
C GLU A 62 8.39 10.64 0.05
N LEU A 63 8.11 9.80 1.04
CA LEU A 63 6.86 9.86 1.83
C LEU A 63 6.75 11.19 2.60
N GLU A 64 7.84 11.66 3.22
CA GLU A 64 7.88 12.95 3.91
C GLU A 64 7.71 14.12 2.92
N LYS A 65 8.34 14.08 1.74
CA LYS A 65 8.20 15.11 0.70
C LYS A 65 6.76 15.27 0.20
N ILE A 66 6.01 14.17 0.10
CA ILE A 66 4.60 14.21 -0.31
C ILE A 66 3.65 14.58 0.85
N GLY A 67 4.18 14.72 2.07
CA GLY A 67 3.44 15.13 3.27
C GLY A 67 2.74 13.99 4.01
N LEU A 68 3.12 12.73 3.76
CA LEU A 68 2.63 11.61 4.56
C LEU A 68 3.36 11.53 5.90
N SER A 69 2.59 11.32 6.97
CA SER A 69 3.15 11.12 8.30
C SER A 69 3.66 9.68 8.45
N ILE A 70 4.87 9.53 8.97
CA ILE A 70 5.46 8.24 9.35
C ILE A 70 5.20 8.00 10.84
N GLY A 71 4.81 6.78 11.17
CA GLY A 71 4.51 6.33 12.53
C GLY A 71 3.02 6.40 12.86
N ASP A 72 2.69 6.65 14.12
CA ASP A 72 1.36 6.36 14.69
C ASP A 72 0.22 7.25 14.16
N LYS A 73 0.51 8.23 13.30
CA LYS A 73 -0.49 9.14 12.77
C LYS A 73 -0.97 8.69 11.40
N VAL A 74 -2.25 8.31 11.34
CA VAL A 74 -2.96 8.08 10.08
C VAL A 74 -3.34 9.42 9.45
N THR A 75 -2.88 9.66 8.22
CA THR A 75 -3.22 10.86 7.45
C THR A 75 -4.51 10.64 6.64
N ASP A 76 -5.49 11.54 6.70
CA ASP A 76 -6.76 11.40 5.96
C ASP A 76 -6.72 12.21 4.67
N LEU A 77 -6.40 11.54 3.56
CA LEU A 77 -6.25 12.20 2.25
C LEU A 77 -7.57 12.69 1.66
N SER A 78 -8.72 12.33 2.25
CA SER A 78 -10.00 12.96 1.89
C SER A 78 -10.06 14.42 2.34
N ARG A 79 -9.28 14.80 3.37
CA ARG A 79 -9.18 16.15 3.93
C ARG A 79 -7.96 16.90 3.42
N GLU A 80 -6.88 16.20 3.05
CA GLU A 80 -5.65 16.76 2.50
C GLU A 80 -5.58 16.71 0.96
N THR A 81 -6.31 17.59 0.27
CA THR A 81 -6.35 17.64 -1.22
C THR A 81 -5.03 18.00 -1.91
N ARG A 82 -4.03 18.45 -1.17
CA ARG A 82 -2.70 18.84 -1.69
C ARG A 82 -1.75 17.66 -1.87
N ILE A 83 -2.08 16.50 -1.29
CA ILE A 83 -1.24 15.30 -1.37
C ILE A 83 -1.58 14.57 -2.68
N PRO A 84 -0.64 14.45 -3.63
CA PRO A 84 -0.88 13.92 -4.97
C PRO A 84 -0.93 12.38 -4.99
N VAL A 85 -1.78 11.80 -4.14
CA VAL A 85 -2.00 10.36 -4.04
C VAL A 85 -3.41 10.05 -4.49
N THR A 86 -3.57 9.13 -5.43
CA THR A 86 -4.89 8.74 -5.93
C THR A 86 -5.04 7.24 -6.01
N LEU A 87 -6.21 6.75 -5.62
CA LEU A 87 -6.62 5.36 -5.75
C LEU A 87 -7.88 5.28 -6.61
N LEU A 88 -7.79 4.57 -7.72
CA LEU A 88 -8.91 4.24 -8.58
C LEU A 88 -9.20 2.75 -8.43
N VAL A 89 -10.46 2.39 -8.19
CA VAL A 89 -10.89 0.99 -8.05
C VAL A 89 -12.03 0.74 -9.02
N GLU A 90 -11.84 -0.21 -9.93
CA GLU A 90 -12.85 -0.60 -10.91
C GLU A 90 -12.51 -1.99 -11.48
N ALA A 91 -13.53 -2.81 -11.72
CA ALA A 91 -13.39 -4.10 -12.41
C ALA A 91 -12.32 -5.02 -11.78
N GLU A 92 -12.37 -5.16 -10.46
CA GLU A 92 -11.47 -5.98 -9.64
C GLU A 92 -9.99 -5.54 -9.77
N GLN A 93 -9.75 -4.28 -10.11
CA GLN A 93 -8.43 -3.66 -10.21
C GLN A 93 -8.35 -2.43 -9.31
N ALA A 94 -7.24 -2.32 -8.57
CA ALA A 94 -6.85 -1.11 -7.87
C ALA A 94 -5.66 -0.47 -8.57
N VAL A 95 -5.81 0.76 -9.03
CA VAL A 95 -4.75 1.59 -9.60
C VAL A 95 -4.33 2.63 -8.57
N LEU A 96 -3.17 2.41 -7.96
CA LEU A 96 -2.55 3.34 -7.02
C LEU A 96 -1.54 4.21 -7.76
N ASN A 97 -1.67 5.52 -7.58
CA ASN A 97 -0.76 6.50 -8.12
C ASN A 97 -0.15 7.32 -6.98
N LEU A 98 1.16 7.25 -6.86
CA LEU A 98 2.04 8.06 -6.02
C LEU A 98 2.98 8.84 -6.95
N PRO A 99 3.57 9.97 -6.52
CA PRO A 99 4.50 10.74 -7.36
C PRO A 99 5.71 9.97 -7.88
N PHE A 100 6.15 8.96 -7.14
CA PHE A 100 7.30 8.13 -7.45
C PHE A 100 6.93 6.71 -7.91
N MET A 101 5.63 6.38 -7.96
CA MET A 101 5.18 5.02 -8.27
C MET A 101 3.76 5.00 -8.81
N LYS A 102 3.54 4.35 -9.96
CA LYS A 102 2.20 4.03 -10.47
C LYS A 102 2.07 2.53 -10.67
N VAL A 103 1.10 1.91 -9.98
CA VAL A 103 0.92 0.46 -9.96
C VAL A 103 -0.56 0.10 -10.09
N GLN A 104 -0.82 -1.01 -10.76
CA GLN A 104 -2.15 -1.58 -10.92
C GLN A 104 -2.15 -3.00 -10.36
N CYS A 105 -2.89 -3.29 -9.30
CA CYS A 105 -2.96 -4.64 -8.73
C CYS A 105 -4.37 -5.24 -8.80
N PRO A 106 -4.48 -6.56 -9.04
CA PRO A 106 -5.75 -7.25 -8.91
C PRO A 106 -6.19 -7.24 -7.45
N VAL A 107 -7.47 -6.97 -7.21
CA VAL A 107 -8.07 -6.97 -5.87
C VAL A 107 -9.23 -7.96 -5.81
N PRO A 108 -9.46 -8.65 -4.68
CA PRO A 108 -10.62 -9.51 -4.52
C PRO A 108 -11.95 -8.73 -4.64
N PRO A 109 -13.05 -9.34 -5.12
CA PRO A 109 -14.37 -8.70 -5.19
C PRO A 109 -14.84 -8.09 -3.87
N GLU A 110 -14.58 -8.78 -2.76
CA GLU A 110 -14.92 -8.30 -1.41
C GLU A 110 -14.13 -7.05 -1.02
N TRP A 111 -12.89 -6.93 -1.49
CA TRP A 111 -12.06 -5.75 -1.27
C TRP A 111 -12.59 -4.55 -2.04
N GLU A 112 -12.92 -4.73 -3.32
CA GLU A 112 -13.50 -3.68 -4.15
C GLU A 112 -14.83 -3.20 -3.56
N LYS A 113 -15.71 -4.13 -3.17
CA LYS A 113 -16.98 -3.80 -2.52
C LYS A 113 -16.76 -2.98 -1.25
N ALA A 114 -15.86 -3.40 -0.38
CA ALA A 114 -15.53 -2.69 0.85
C ALA A 114 -15.01 -1.26 0.56
N ALA A 115 -14.11 -1.11 -0.42
CA ALA A 115 -13.55 0.17 -0.84
C ALA A 115 -14.62 1.14 -1.37
N HIS A 116 -15.60 0.58 -2.07
CA HIS A 116 -16.73 1.32 -2.62
C HIS A 116 -17.76 1.73 -1.57
N GLU A 117 -17.98 0.90 -0.55
CA GLU A 117 -18.90 1.16 0.56
C GLU A 117 -18.32 2.17 1.56
N SER A 118 -17.04 2.06 1.90
CA SER A 118 -16.34 2.99 2.81
C SER A 118 -15.96 4.31 2.13
N GLY A 119 -15.85 4.33 0.80
CA GLY A 119 -15.31 5.45 0.02
C GLY A 119 -13.82 5.72 0.25
N THR A 120 -13.13 4.87 1.02
CA THR A 120 -11.72 5.02 1.41
C THR A 120 -11.03 3.66 1.53
N ALA A 121 -9.73 3.61 1.28
CA ALA A 121 -8.90 2.44 1.57
C ALA A 121 -7.73 2.83 2.48
N TYR A 122 -7.35 1.90 3.36
CA TYR A 122 -6.23 2.10 4.26
C TYR A 122 -4.93 1.72 3.54
N LEU A 123 -4.04 2.69 3.35
CA LEU A 123 -2.75 2.53 2.70
C LEU A 123 -1.63 2.55 3.74
N ILE A 124 -0.81 1.49 3.73
CA ILE A 124 0.41 1.34 4.51
C ILE A 124 1.61 1.44 3.55
N CYS A 125 2.56 2.32 3.83
CA CYS A 125 3.84 2.32 3.13
C CYS A 125 4.91 1.80 4.10
N ALA A 126 5.33 0.56 3.89
CA ALA A 126 6.33 -0.10 4.70
C ALA A 126 7.73 0.40 4.35
N LEU A 127 8.45 0.92 5.35
CA LEU A 127 9.87 1.30 5.20
C LEU A 127 10.81 0.10 5.28
N ARG A 128 10.35 -1.00 5.89
CA ARG A 128 11.11 -2.25 5.95
C ARG A 128 10.97 -3.00 4.61
N PRO A 129 12.07 -3.42 3.98
CA PRO A 129 12.00 -4.24 2.78
C PRO A 129 11.45 -5.63 3.10
N TRP A 130 10.74 -6.23 2.13
CA TRP A 130 10.18 -7.57 2.23
C TRP A 130 10.64 -8.45 1.06
N PRO A 131 11.90 -8.92 1.06
CA PRO A 131 12.49 -9.64 -0.08
C PRO A 131 11.84 -11.00 -0.36
N GLU A 132 11.17 -11.60 0.62
CA GLU A 132 10.47 -12.89 0.45
C GLU A 132 9.16 -12.75 -0.33
N ALA A 133 8.51 -11.59 -0.28
CA ALA A 133 7.25 -11.29 -0.96
C ALA A 133 7.46 -10.88 -2.42
N VAL A 134 8.18 -11.72 -3.17
CA VAL A 134 8.49 -11.46 -4.58
C VAL A 134 7.22 -11.50 -5.43
N GLN A 135 7.13 -10.59 -6.40
CA GLN A 135 6.07 -10.55 -7.40
C GLN A 135 5.79 -11.93 -8.02
N GLY A 136 4.51 -12.25 -8.20
CA GLY A 136 4.07 -13.50 -8.83
C GLY A 136 4.09 -14.73 -7.91
N LYS A 137 4.60 -14.61 -6.68
CA LYS A 137 4.41 -15.62 -5.64
C LYS A 137 3.23 -15.23 -4.76
N PRO A 138 2.28 -16.15 -4.50
CA PRO A 138 1.21 -15.88 -3.57
C PRO A 138 1.80 -15.68 -2.17
N VAL A 139 1.45 -14.57 -1.53
CA VAL A 139 1.77 -14.33 -0.12
C VAL A 139 0.62 -14.89 0.70
N GLY A 140 0.93 -15.81 1.62
CA GLY A 140 -0.07 -16.38 2.51
C GLY A 140 -0.50 -15.40 3.61
N GLU A 141 -1.71 -15.58 4.15
CA GLU A 141 -2.19 -14.75 5.26
C GLU A 141 -1.27 -14.80 6.47
N GLU A 142 -0.73 -15.98 6.81
CA GLU A 142 0.22 -16.12 7.92
C GLU A 142 1.51 -15.33 7.69
N GLN A 143 2.02 -15.28 6.45
CA GLN A 143 3.21 -14.50 6.11
C GLN A 143 2.94 -13.00 6.22
N LEU A 144 1.78 -12.56 5.74
CA LEU A 144 1.35 -11.17 5.87
C LEU A 144 1.17 -10.77 7.34
N ARG A 145 0.52 -11.62 8.15
CA ARG A 145 0.39 -11.39 9.59
C ARG A 145 1.73 -11.38 10.31
N ALA A 146 2.65 -12.27 9.96
CA ALA A 146 3.99 -12.27 10.54
C ALA A 146 4.73 -10.97 10.23
N PHE A 147 4.64 -10.47 8.99
CA PHE A 147 5.27 -9.22 8.57
C PHE A 147 4.62 -7.99 9.24
N LEU A 148 3.28 -7.94 9.31
CA LEU A 148 2.53 -6.88 9.99
C LEU A 148 2.66 -6.94 11.53
N GLY A 149 2.82 -8.13 12.09
CA GLY A 149 2.90 -8.39 13.53
C GLY A 149 4.24 -8.02 14.16
N GLU A 150 5.25 -7.68 13.35
CA GLU A 150 6.46 -7.06 13.86
C GLU A 150 6.14 -5.61 14.29
N GLU A 151 6.12 -5.40 15.61
CA GLU A 151 5.69 -4.15 16.25
C GLU A 151 6.44 -2.91 15.71
N GLU A 152 7.72 -3.07 15.38
CA GLU A 152 8.50 -2.00 14.76
C GLU A 152 8.08 -1.66 13.33
N MET A 153 7.52 -2.61 12.58
CA MET A 153 7.18 -2.40 11.16
C MET A 153 6.02 -1.42 11.04
N VAL A 154 4.91 -1.71 11.74
CA VAL A 154 3.72 -0.85 11.72
C VAL A 154 4.05 0.52 12.32
N ALA A 155 4.78 0.57 13.44
CA ALA A 155 5.16 1.82 14.10
C ALA A 155 6.16 2.68 13.31
N LYS A 156 6.91 2.10 12.36
CA LYS A 156 7.84 2.85 11.48
C LYS A 156 7.30 3.05 10.07
N SER A 157 6.08 2.61 9.77
CA SER A 157 5.46 2.77 8.45
C SER A 157 4.69 4.08 8.34
N ALA A 158 4.48 4.55 7.11
CA ALA A 158 3.53 5.63 6.88
C ALA A 158 2.12 5.06 6.69
N HIS A 159 1.13 5.71 7.30
CA HIS A 159 -0.27 5.28 7.27
C HIS A 159 -1.16 6.40 6.75
N CYS A 160 -2.06 6.08 5.82
CA CYS A 160 -3.05 7.04 5.35
C CYS A 160 -4.34 6.40 4.87
N LEU A 161 -5.44 7.15 4.97
CA LEU A 161 -6.71 6.82 4.34
C LEU A 161 -6.76 7.49 2.97
N VAL A 162 -6.84 6.69 1.91
CA VAL A 162 -6.86 7.17 0.53
C VAL A 162 -8.31 7.18 0.03
N PRO A 163 -8.83 8.31 -0.49
CA PRO A 163 -10.18 8.35 -1.06
C PRO A 163 -10.24 7.49 -2.32
N VAL A 164 -11.24 6.61 -2.36
CA VAL A 164 -11.48 5.71 -3.50
C VAL A 164 -12.22 6.46 -4.58
N ARG A 165 -11.67 6.44 -5.78
CA ARG A 165 -12.30 7.00 -6.99
C ARG A 165 -12.79 5.86 -7.87
N ARG A 166 -13.83 6.16 -8.65
CA ARG A 166 -14.38 5.29 -9.70
C ARG A 166 -14.16 5.92 -11.06
N VAL A 167 -14.13 5.10 -12.10
CA VAL A 167 -14.14 5.64 -13.46
C VAL A 167 -15.52 6.27 -13.67
N ARG A 168 -15.55 7.59 -13.87
CA ARG A 168 -16.80 8.25 -14.26
C ARG A 168 -17.07 7.85 -15.71
N THR A 169 -18.00 6.92 -15.89
CA THR A 169 -18.62 6.63 -17.19
C THR A 169 -19.70 7.65 -17.48
#